data_AF-A0A0G0Y1E0-F1
#
_entry.id   AF-A0A0G0Y1E0-F1
#
_cell.length_a   1.000
_cell.length_b   1.000
_cell.length_c   1.000
_cell.angle_alpha   90.00
_cell.angle_beta   90.00
_cell.angle_gamma   90.00
#
_symmetry.space_group_name_H-M   'P 1'
#
loop_
_entity.id
_entity.type
_entity.pdbx_description
1 polymer ?
#
loop_
_entity_poly.entity_id
_entity_poly.type
_entity_poly.pdbx_seq_one_letter_code
_entity_poly.pdbx_strand_id
1 'polypeptide(L)' 'KALEGEMFETTSVPLLDEYHLPHTAVFIDNMVRALTPWPGVWTMKNEKRVKVLEGKMDEKKFIPLQTQKEGKTPSKHL' A
#
# COMPACT_ATOMS: atom_id res chain seq x y z
N LYS A 1 -11.98 -24.05 -2.12
CA LYS A 1 -12.88 -23.51 -1.06
C LYS A 1 -12.34 -22.11 -0.75
N ALA A 2 -12.90 -21.10 -1.40
CA ALA A 2 -12.44 -19.72 -1.25
C ALA A 2 -12.83 -19.22 0.14
N LEU A 3 -11.90 -18.61 0.87
CA LEU A 3 -12.23 -17.80 2.04
C LEU A 3 -12.77 -16.49 1.48
N GLU A 4 -14.09 -16.38 1.40
CA GLU A 4 -14.78 -15.13 1.20
C GLU A 4 -14.32 -14.19 2.32
N GLY A 5 -13.78 -13.02 1.95
CA GLY A 5 -13.24 -12.06 2.90
C GLY A 5 -14.31 -11.69 3.92
N GLU A 6 -14.08 -12.06 5.18
CA GLU A 6 -14.92 -11.63 6.29
C GLU A 6 -14.94 -10.11 6.30
N MET A 7 -16.11 -9.54 6.03
CA MET A 7 -16.39 -8.12 6.17
C MET A 7 -16.36 -7.82 7.67
N PHE A 8 -15.21 -7.34 8.17
CA PHE A 8 -15.11 -6.81 9.52
C PHE A 8 -16.11 -5.65 9.64
N GLU A 9 -17.07 -5.78 10.55
CA GLU A 9 -18.00 -4.71 10.89
C GLU A 9 -17.16 -3.57 11.50
N THR A 10 -16.89 -2.53 10.71
CA THR A 10 -16.16 -1.36 11.18
C THR A 10 -17.11 -0.56 12.04
N THR A 11 -17.13 -0.82 13.34
CA THR A 11 -17.77 0.10 14.29
C THR A 11 -17.07 1.45 14.12
N SER A 12 -17.76 2.43 13.51
CA SER A 12 -17.23 3.76 13.29
C SER A 12 -16.92 4.38 14.64
N VAL A 13 -15.65 4.66 14.91
CA VAL A 13 -15.20 5.40 16.08
C VAL A 13 -15.01 6.84 15.60
N PRO A 14 -15.91 7.79 15.93
CA PRO A 14 -15.90 9.12 15.31
C PRO A 14 -14.57 9.87 15.48
N LEU A 15 -13.87 9.62 16.59
CA LEU A 15 -12.55 10.18 16.84
C LEU A 15 -11.49 9.71 15.84
N LEU A 16 -11.56 8.49 15.31
CA LEU A 16 -10.57 8.00 14.35
C LEU A 16 -10.89 8.45 12.93
N ASP A 17 -12.17 8.66 12.62
CA ASP A 17 -12.61 9.14 11.32
C ASP A 17 -12.15 10.59 11.05
N GLU A 18 -11.99 11.41 12.07
CA GLU A 18 -11.50 12.79 11.92
C GLU A 18 -9.97 12.87 11.77
N TYR A 19 -9.23 11.92 12.35
CA TYR A 19 -7.76 11.98 12.44
C TYR A 19 -7.04 10.92 11.59
N HIS A 20 -7.77 10.15 10.76
CA HIS A 20 -7.14 9.22 9.84
C HIS A 20 -6.34 9.99 8.77
N LEU A 21 -5.14 9.48 8.47
CA LEU A 21 -4.32 10.07 7.42
C LEU A 21 -5.00 9.86 6.06
N PRO A 22 -5.09 10.90 5.21
CA PRO A 22 -5.80 10.79 3.95
C PRO A 22 -5.06 9.84 3.01
N HIS A 23 -5.75 8.81 2.50
CA HIS A 23 -5.21 7.85 1.53
C HIS A 23 -5.13 8.41 0.10
N THR A 24 -4.59 9.62 -0.05
CA THR A 24 -4.38 10.22 -1.37
C THR A 24 -3.16 9.62 -2.05
N ALA A 25 -3.13 9.65 -3.39
CA ALA A 25 -1.98 9.19 -4.16
C ALA A 25 -0.69 9.94 -3.78
N VAL A 26 -0.78 11.24 -3.50
CA VAL A 26 0.35 12.07 -3.03
C VAL A 26 0.87 11.58 -1.68
N PHE A 27 -0.04 11.22 -0.76
CA PHE A 27 0.36 10.67 0.53
C PHE A 27 1.09 9.33 0.38
N ILE A 28 0.61 8.45 -0.51
CA ILE A 28 1.26 7.17 -0.81
C ILE A 28 2.65 7.41 -1.41
N ASP A 29 2.81 8.33 -2.37
CA ASP A 29 4.11 8.67 -2.95
C ASP A 29 5.11 9.15 -1.88
N ASN A 30 4.67 10.09 -1.02
CA ASN A 30 5.46 10.58 0.10
C ASN A 30 5.87 9.45 1.05
N MET A 31 4.93 8.54 1.35
CA MET A 31 5.16 7.40 2.24
C MET A 31 6.18 6.42 1.66
N VAL A 32 6.12 6.13 0.35
CA VAL A 32 7.09 5.27 -0.33
C VAL A 32 8.48 5.89 -0.27
N ARG A 33 8.62 7.19 -0.55
CA ARG A 33 9.92 7.88 -0.46
C ARG A 33 10.47 7.96 0.96
N ALA A 34 9.62 8.25 1.95
CA ALA A 34 10.04 8.44 3.34
C ALA A 34 10.41 7.13 4.06
N LEU A 35 9.70 6.04 3.74
CA LEU A 35 9.90 4.74 4.40
C LEU A 35 10.85 3.81 3.62
N THR A 36 11.44 4.28 2.52
CA THR A 36 12.46 3.53 1.76
C THR A 36 13.86 3.97 2.20
N PRO A 37 14.78 3.05 2.52
CA PRO A 37 14.66 1.60 2.35
C PRO A 37 13.96 0.87 3.51
N TRP A 38 13.86 1.48 4.69
CA TRP A 38 13.32 0.85 5.89
C TRP A 38 12.34 1.79 6.63
N PRO A 39 11.19 1.29 7.13
CA PRO A 39 10.72 -0.11 7.14
C PRO A 39 10.12 -0.63 5.81
N GLY A 40 9.91 0.27 4.85
CA GLY A 40 9.33 -0.01 3.54
C GLY A 40 7.80 -0.03 3.55
N VAL A 41 7.20 0.50 2.48
CA VAL A 41 5.75 0.46 2.25
C VAL A 41 5.35 -0.90 1.68
N TRP A 42 4.20 -1.40 2.09
CA TRP A 42 3.68 -2.68 1.59
C TRP A 42 2.15 -2.72 1.62
N THR A 43 1.59 -3.63 0.84
CA THR A 43 0.16 -3.93 0.82
C THR A 43 -0.06 -5.44 0.65
N MET A 44 -1.31 -5.87 0.76
CA MET A 44 -1.73 -7.25 0.56
C MET A 44 -2.24 -7.47 -0.86
N LYS A 45 -1.76 -8.52 -1.53
CA LYS A 45 -2.28 -8.99 -2.82
C LYS A 45 -2.31 -10.50 -2.81
N ASN A 46 -3.50 -11.09 -3.00
CA ASN A 46 -3.72 -12.54 -2.92
C ASN A 46 -3.15 -13.15 -1.64
N GLU A 47 -3.53 -12.58 -0.48
CA GLU A 47 -3.10 -13.01 0.87
C GLU A 47 -1.60 -12.95 1.14
N LYS A 48 -0.80 -12.41 0.21
CA LYS A 48 0.65 -12.27 0.35
C LYS A 48 1.05 -10.81 0.40
N ARG A 49 2.13 -10.55 1.15
CA ARG A 49 2.72 -9.22 1.24
C ARG A 49 3.43 -8.85 -0.06
N VAL A 50 3.15 -7.65 -0.55
CA VAL A 50 3.87 -7.03 -1.67
C VAL A 50 4.43 -5.69 -1.18
N LYS A 51 5.76 -5.57 -1.12
CA LYS A 51 6.42 -4.29 -0.86
C LYS A 51 6.42 -3.42 -2.11
N VAL A 52 6.22 -2.13 -1.91
CA VAL A 52 6.39 -1.10 -2.94
C VAL A 52 7.72 -0.42 -2.66
N LEU A 53 8.64 -0.49 -3.62
CA LEU A 53 10.00 0.04 -3.48
C LEU A 53 10.16 1.36 -4.24
N GLU A 54 9.53 1.47 -5.39
CA GLU A 54 9.54 2.67 -6.22
C GLU A 54 8.18 2.84 -6.89
N GLY A 55 7.82 4.09 -7.17
CA GLY A 55 6.64 4.43 -7.96
C GLY A 55 6.73 5.84 -8.50
N LYS A 56 5.73 6.22 -9.28
CA LYS A 56 5.58 7.58 -9.82
C LYS A 56 4.15 8.06 -9.66
N MET A 57 4.01 9.38 -9.54
CA MET A 57 2.71 10.03 -9.67
C MET A 57 2.36 10.19 -11.14
N ASP A 58 1.10 9.89 -11.46
CA ASP A 58 0.47 10.16 -12.74
C ASP A 58 -0.87 10.84 -12.46
N GLU A 59 -0.89 12.17 -12.59
CA GLU A 59 -1.99 13.04 -12.19
C GLU A 59 -2.47 12.81 -10.74
N LYS A 60 -3.53 12.00 -10.57
CA LYS A 60 -4.16 11.67 -9.28
C LYS A 60 -3.95 10.22 -8.86
N LYS A 61 -3.08 9.48 -9.57
CA LYS A 61 -2.80 8.07 -9.30
C LYS A 61 -1.33 7.88 -8.95
N PHE A 62 -1.08 6.93 -8.06
CA PHE A 62 0.25 6.43 -7.78
C PHE A 62 0.45 5.13 -8.57
N ILE A 63 1.48 5.07 -9.41
CA ILE A 63 1.83 3.92 -10.24
C ILE A 63 3.09 3.27 -9.67
N PRO A 64 3.01 2.08 -9.04
CA PRO A 64 4.18 1.35 -8.58
C PRO A 64 5.05 0.91 -9.77
N LEU A 65 6.32 1.30 -9.76
CA LEU A 65 7.31 0.94 -10.80
C LEU A 65 8.15 -0.26 -10.39
N GLN A 66 8.43 -0.41 -9.08
CA GLN A 66 9.17 -1.54 -8.57
C GLN A 66 8.48 -2.11 -7.33
N THR A 67 8.23 -3.41 -7.35
CA THR A 67 7.61 -4.12 -6.23
C THR A 67 8.38 -5.40 -5.88
N GLN A 68 8.25 -5.84 -4.64
CA GLN A 68 8.84 -7.09 -4.18
C GLN A 68 7.75 -7.96 -3.56
N LYS A 69 7.50 -9.12 -4.18
CA LYS A 69 6.64 -10.16 -3.59
C LYS A 69 7.39 -10.83 -2.44
N GLU A 70 6.63 -11.30 -1.45
CA GLU A 70 7.16 -12.05 -0.32
C GLU A 70 8.09 -13.20 -0.74
N GLY A 71 9.30 -13.23 -0.17
CA GLY A 71 10.31 -14.25 -0.45
C GLY A 71 10.91 -14.21 -1.87
N LYS A 72 10.65 -13.16 -2.65
CA LYS A 72 11.16 -13.00 -4.03
C LYS A 72 12.07 -11.79 -4.16
N THR A 73 12.83 -11.76 -5.25
CA THR A 73 13.63 -10.59 -5.63
C THR A 73 12.72 -9.46 -6.14
N PRO A 74 13.13 -8.19 -5.98
CA PRO A 74 12.41 -7.07 -6.56
C PRO A 74 12.20 -7.21 -8.07
N SER A 75 11.01 -6.87 -8.56
CA SER A 75 10.66 -6.86 -9.98
C SER A 75 10.26 -5.44 -10.40
N LYS A 76 10.83 -4.96 -11.50
CA LYS A 76 10.46 -3.69 -12.13
C LYS A 76 9.36 -3.92 -13.17
N HIS A 77 8.39 -3.02 -13.18
CA HIS A 77 7.28 -2.95 -14.14
C HIS A 77 7.55 -1.70 -14.97
N LEU A 78 7.95 -1.91 -16.23
CA LEU A 78 8.23 -0.85 -17.20
C LEU A 78 6.93 -0.33 -17.83
#